data_AF-A0A0S3TN89-F1
#
_entry.id   AF-A0A0S3TN89-F1
#
_cell.length_a   1.000
_cell.length_b   1.000
_cell.length_c   1.000
_cell.angle_alpha   90.00
_cell.angle_beta   90.00
_cell.angle_gamma   90.00
#
_symmetry.space_group_name_H-M   'P 1'
#
loop_
_entity.id
_entity.type
_entity.pdbx_description
1 polymer ?
#
loop_
_entity_poly.entity_id
_entity_poly.type
_entity_poly.pdbx_seq_one_letter_code
_entity_poly.pdbx_strand_id
1 'polypeptide(L)'
;MSTTNSVNGTAQNQVINSPFLQAIVQQIRGQDSYGVYRNWSDELILKPFIVSKQKKREISVEGEVDPVTIGRIMAFYRAVAACIEKETGLLSQVVVDLSHEGFGWALVFSGRLLLAVKTLRDAHRFGFESLEKVAEEGEKLVQKGVELAQRFPEVGRL
;
A
#
# COMPACT_ATOMS: atom_id res chain seq x y z
N MET A 1 -22.84 -0.77 36.19
CA MET A 1 -22.77 0.52 35.46
C MET A 1 -21.56 0.47 34.54
N SER A 2 -21.80 0.65 33.26
CA SER A 2 -20.83 0.44 32.18
C SER A 2 -19.83 1.58 32.11
N THR A 3 -18.54 1.27 32.17
CA THR A 3 -17.44 2.17 31.78
C THR A 3 -17.00 1.80 30.38
N THR A 4 -17.62 2.42 29.38
CA THR A 4 -17.19 2.38 27.98
C THR A 4 -16.04 3.36 27.78
N ASN A 5 -14.80 2.86 27.69
CA ASN A 5 -13.66 3.62 27.18
C ASN A 5 -13.84 3.82 25.66
N SER A 6 -14.49 4.91 25.26
CA SER A 6 -14.81 5.22 23.86
C SER A 6 -13.72 5.99 23.10
N VAL A 7 -12.52 6.19 23.67
CA VAL A 7 -11.50 7.08 23.07
C VAL A 7 -10.74 6.38 21.92
N ASN A 8 -10.44 5.08 22.04
CA ASN A 8 -9.72 4.34 20.99
C ASN A 8 -10.57 4.07 19.74
N GLY A 9 -11.89 3.90 19.90
CA GLY A 9 -12.79 3.61 18.79
C GLY A 9 -12.86 4.75 17.77
N THR A 10 -12.87 6.01 18.23
CA THR A 10 -12.93 7.20 17.36
C THR A 10 -11.64 7.47 16.59
N ALA A 11 -10.48 7.36 17.23
CA ALA A 11 -9.20 7.61 16.58
C ALA A 11 -8.87 6.55 15.53
N GLN A 12 -9.10 5.27 15.84
CA GLN A 12 -8.90 4.17 14.90
C GLN A 12 -9.85 4.26 13.70
N ASN A 13 -11.11 4.68 13.92
CA ASN A 13 -12.05 4.93 12.82
C ASN A 13 -11.61 6.11 11.94
N GLN A 14 -11.05 7.18 12.52
CA GLN A 14 -10.52 8.29 11.72
C GLN A 14 -9.37 7.86 10.83
N VAL A 15 -8.47 7.01 11.33
CA VAL A 15 -7.32 6.52 10.57
C VAL A 15 -7.78 5.61 9.43
N ILE A 16 -8.69 4.65 9.67
CA ILE A 16 -9.22 3.75 8.62
C ILE A 16 -9.88 4.53 7.47
N ASN A 17 -10.46 5.69 7.77
CA ASN A 17 -11.07 6.56 6.78
C ASN A 17 -10.08 7.49 6.06
N SER A 18 -8.76 7.34 6.29
CA SER A 18 -7.76 8.13 5.56
C SER A 18 -7.84 7.84 4.06
N PRO A 19 -7.59 8.84 3.19
CA PRO A 19 -7.68 8.66 1.74
C PRO A 19 -6.81 7.51 1.23
N PHE A 20 -5.60 7.36 1.79
CA PHE A 20 -4.67 6.32 1.36
C PHE A 20 -5.11 4.91 1.77
N LEU A 21 -5.60 4.72 3.00
CA LEU A 21 -6.09 3.41 3.44
C LEU A 21 -7.35 2.97 2.68
N GLN A 22 -8.23 3.92 2.38
CA GLN A 22 -9.39 3.67 1.53
C GLN A 22 -8.97 3.30 0.10
N ALA A 23 -7.92 3.92 -0.44
CA ALA A 23 -7.35 3.53 -1.73
C ALA A 23 -6.82 2.08 -1.71
N ILE A 24 -6.13 1.64 -0.64
CA ILE A 24 -5.70 0.23 -0.49
C ILE A 24 -6.92 -0.70 -0.53
N VAL A 25 -7.96 -0.41 0.25
CA VAL A 25 -9.18 -1.22 0.28
C VAL A 25 -9.81 -1.33 -1.12
N GLN A 26 -9.91 -0.22 -1.84
CA GLN A 26 -10.41 -0.20 -3.21
C GLN A 26 -9.58 -1.08 -4.15
N GLN A 27 -8.25 -1.02 -4.06
CA GLN A 27 -7.36 -1.85 -4.89
C GLN A 27 -7.48 -3.35 -4.59
N ILE A 28 -7.73 -3.72 -3.33
CA ILE A 28 -7.95 -5.13 -2.95
C ILE A 28 -9.31 -5.60 -3.45
N ARG A 29 -10.38 -4.83 -3.17
CA ARG A 29 -11.74 -5.17 -3.63
C ARG A 29 -11.85 -5.21 -5.15
N GLY A 30 -11.14 -4.32 -5.85
CA GLY A 30 -11.12 -4.27 -7.31
C GLY A 30 -10.45 -5.47 -7.97
N GLN A 31 -9.62 -6.23 -7.24
CA GLN A 31 -8.98 -7.46 -7.72
C GLN A 31 -9.67 -8.74 -7.21
N ASP A 32 -10.72 -8.61 -6.40
CA ASP A 32 -11.44 -9.73 -5.80
C ASP A 32 -12.49 -10.30 -6.75
N SER A 33 -12.03 -10.98 -7.81
CA SER A 33 -12.90 -11.54 -8.85
C SER A 33 -13.95 -12.51 -8.32
N TYR A 34 -13.66 -13.20 -7.21
CA TYR A 34 -14.56 -14.19 -6.59
C TYR A 34 -15.43 -13.59 -5.47
N GLY A 35 -15.24 -12.32 -5.11
CA GLY A 35 -16.04 -11.63 -4.11
C GLY A 35 -15.81 -12.12 -2.67
N VAL A 36 -14.64 -12.68 -2.36
CA VAL A 36 -14.26 -13.21 -1.04
C VAL A 36 -14.36 -12.13 0.04
N TYR A 37 -13.95 -10.90 -0.29
CA TYR A 37 -13.88 -9.78 0.65
C TYR A 37 -15.14 -8.91 0.66
N ARG A 38 -16.17 -9.23 -0.13
CA ARG A 38 -17.36 -8.37 -0.30
C ARG A 38 -18.05 -8.01 1.03
N ASN A 39 -18.09 -8.96 1.96
CA ASN A 39 -18.73 -8.78 3.27
C ASN A 39 -17.73 -8.45 4.40
N TRP A 40 -16.44 -8.29 4.08
CA TRP A 40 -15.41 -8.00 5.08
C TRP A 40 -15.42 -6.50 5.38
N SER A 41 -15.20 -6.14 6.64
CA SER A 41 -14.95 -4.75 7.00
C SER A 41 -13.61 -4.29 6.47
N ASP A 42 -13.46 -2.98 6.25
CA ASP A 42 -12.20 -2.38 5.80
C ASP A 42 -11.07 -2.66 6.79
N GLU A 43 -11.36 -2.64 8.09
CA GLU A 43 -10.41 -3.04 9.14
C GLU A 43 -9.88 -4.46 8.92
N LEU A 44 -10.75 -5.41 8.58
CA LEU A 44 -10.36 -6.80 8.36
C LEU A 44 -9.51 -6.95 7.09
N ILE A 45 -9.80 -6.16 6.05
CA ILE A 45 -9.02 -6.10 4.81
C ILE A 45 -7.63 -5.50 5.04
N LEU A 46 -7.53 -4.48 5.91
CA LEU A 46 -6.27 -3.78 6.20
C LEU A 46 -5.42 -4.49 7.25
N LYS A 47 -6.00 -5.36 8.08
CA LYS A 47 -5.30 -6.11 9.13
C LYS A 47 -4.00 -6.79 8.68
N PRO A 48 -3.92 -7.44 7.49
CA PRO A 48 -2.68 -8.07 7.01
C PRO A 48 -1.50 -7.10 6.75
N PHE A 49 -1.76 -5.79 6.69
CA PHE A 49 -0.69 -4.79 6.61
C PHE A 49 -0.04 -4.51 7.96
N ILE A 50 -0.66 -4.93 9.07
CA ILE A 50 -0.17 -4.67 10.42
C ILE A 50 0.66 -5.87 10.91
N VAL A 51 1.97 -5.68 10.99
CA VAL A 51 2.93 -6.69 11.42
C VAL A 51 3.87 -6.06 12.44
N SER A 52 3.80 -6.53 13.69
CA SER A 52 4.64 -6.02 14.78
C SER A 52 6.14 -6.22 14.48
N LYS A 53 7.01 -5.40 15.06
CA LYS A 53 8.47 -5.56 14.93
C LYS A 53 8.94 -6.96 15.30
N GLN A 54 8.38 -7.52 16.38
CA GLN A 54 8.68 -8.88 16.81
C GLN A 54 8.25 -9.87 15.73
N LYS A 55 7.02 -9.75 15.21
CA LYS A 55 6.51 -10.69 14.22
C LYS A 55 7.31 -10.65 12.91
N LYS A 56 7.75 -9.46 12.48
CA LYS A 56 8.63 -9.31 11.32
C LYS A 56 9.93 -10.10 11.48
N ARG A 57 10.54 -10.09 12.67
CA ARG A 57 11.80 -10.82 12.94
C ARG A 57 11.61 -12.33 12.93
N GLU A 58 10.42 -12.81 13.30
CA GLU A 58 10.06 -14.23 13.27
C GLU A 58 9.80 -14.75 11.85
N ILE A 59 9.48 -13.88 10.89
CA ILE A 59 9.27 -14.28 9.49
C ILE A 59 10.63 -14.63 8.88
N SER A 60 10.73 -15.89 8.42
CA SER A 60 11.87 -16.36 7.61
C SER A 60 11.89 -15.64 6.27
N VAL A 61 13.10 -15.36 5.78
CA VAL A 61 13.36 -14.78 4.45
C VAL A 61 13.93 -15.84 3.50
N GLU A 62 13.95 -17.10 3.93
CA GLU A 62 14.38 -18.23 3.11
C GLU A 62 13.26 -18.70 2.19
N GLY A 63 13.59 -18.89 0.91
CA GLY A 63 12.65 -19.35 -0.11
C GLY A 63 11.76 -18.23 -0.66
N GLU A 64 10.80 -18.61 -1.51
CA GLU A 64 9.93 -17.68 -2.26
C GLU A 64 9.07 -16.78 -1.35
N VAL A 65 8.79 -15.57 -1.84
CA VAL A 65 7.85 -14.67 -1.16
C VAL A 65 6.43 -15.21 -1.37
N ASP A 66 5.70 -15.38 -0.26
CA ASP A 66 4.30 -15.81 -0.29
C ASP A 66 3.44 -14.95 -1.26
N PRO A 67 2.66 -15.56 -2.17
CA PRO A 67 1.86 -14.83 -3.15
C PRO A 67 0.87 -13.82 -2.54
N VAL A 68 0.34 -14.11 -1.35
CA VAL A 68 -0.54 -13.16 -0.64
C VAL A 68 0.26 -11.93 -0.20
N THR A 69 1.50 -12.11 0.24
CA THR A 69 2.42 -11.02 0.57
C THR A 69 2.78 -10.18 -0.66
N ILE A 70 3.07 -10.81 -1.80
CA ILE A 70 3.26 -10.08 -3.07
C ILE A 70 1.99 -9.30 -3.43
N GLY A 71 0.80 -9.90 -3.27
CA GLY A 71 -0.48 -9.25 -3.47
C GLY A 71 -0.67 -8.01 -2.58
N ARG A 72 -0.26 -8.07 -1.31
CA ARG A 72 -0.29 -6.90 -0.40
C ARG A 72 0.66 -5.79 -0.85
N ILE A 73 1.88 -6.15 -1.27
CA ILE A 73 2.85 -5.19 -1.81
C ILE A 73 2.25 -4.51 -3.05
N MET A 74 1.72 -5.30 -3.99
CA MET A 74 1.05 -4.80 -5.19
C MET A 74 -0.12 -3.86 -4.86
N ALA A 75 -1.00 -4.24 -3.93
CA ALA A 75 -2.12 -3.41 -3.52
C ALA A 75 -1.67 -2.07 -2.91
N PHE A 76 -0.62 -2.07 -2.10
CA PHE A 76 -0.04 -0.84 -1.52
C PHE A 76 0.45 0.12 -2.61
N TYR A 77 1.27 -0.36 -3.56
CA TYR A 77 1.80 0.52 -4.61
C TYR A 77 0.74 0.90 -5.65
N ARG A 78 -0.28 0.07 -5.89
CA ARG A 78 -1.44 0.46 -6.69
C ARG A 78 -2.26 1.55 -6.01
N ALA A 79 -2.36 1.54 -4.67
CA ALA A 79 -3.00 2.63 -3.94
C ALA A 79 -2.20 3.94 -4.09
N VAL A 80 -0.86 3.86 -4.04
CA VAL A 80 0.01 5.02 -4.34
C VAL A 80 -0.25 5.55 -5.75
N ALA A 81 -0.25 4.66 -6.75
CA ALA A 81 -0.52 5.03 -8.15
C ALA A 81 -1.90 5.71 -8.32
N ALA A 82 -2.95 5.12 -7.75
CA ALA A 82 -4.30 5.65 -7.83
C ALA A 82 -4.45 7.03 -7.17
N CYS A 83 -3.76 7.26 -6.04
CA CYS A 83 -3.77 8.56 -5.38
C CYS A 83 -3.03 9.62 -6.21
N ILE A 84 -1.86 9.28 -6.79
CA ILE A 84 -1.13 10.20 -7.67
C ILE A 84 -1.95 10.53 -8.91
N GLU A 85 -2.58 9.53 -9.53
CA GLU A 85 -3.45 9.71 -10.69
C GLU A 85 -4.64 10.62 -10.36
N LYS A 86 -5.27 10.46 -9.20
CA LYS A 86 -6.37 11.31 -8.74
C LYS A 86 -5.98 12.79 -8.62
N GLU A 87 -4.74 13.08 -8.20
CA GLU A 87 -4.26 14.46 -8.02
C GLU A 87 -3.67 15.08 -9.30
N THR A 88 -3.15 14.26 -10.21
CA THR A 88 -2.36 14.74 -11.36
C THR A 88 -3.04 14.52 -12.72
N GLY A 89 -4.02 13.61 -12.78
CA GLY A 89 -4.62 13.13 -14.02
C GLY A 89 -3.72 12.25 -14.87
N LEU A 90 -2.54 11.87 -14.37
CA LEU A 90 -1.59 11.00 -15.08
C LEU A 90 -1.90 9.52 -14.78
N LEU A 91 -2.33 8.80 -15.81
CA LEU A 91 -2.63 7.37 -15.72
C LEU A 91 -1.40 6.59 -15.28
N SER A 92 -1.47 6.01 -14.08
CA SER A 92 -0.29 5.43 -13.43
C SER A 92 -0.36 3.91 -13.41
N GLN A 93 0.75 3.25 -13.74
CA GLN A 93 0.93 1.80 -13.69
C GLN A 93 1.92 1.40 -12.61
N VAL A 94 1.85 0.14 -12.20
CA VAL A 94 2.66 -0.43 -11.12
C VAL A 94 3.29 -1.73 -11.57
N VAL A 95 4.59 -1.86 -11.33
CA VAL A 95 5.34 -3.10 -11.45
C VAL A 95 5.99 -3.40 -10.11
N VAL A 96 5.75 -4.60 -9.59
CA VAL A 96 6.54 -5.17 -8.49
C VAL A 96 7.25 -6.39 -9.06
N ASP A 97 8.56 -6.30 -9.10
CA ASP A 97 9.44 -7.38 -9.52
C ASP A 97 10.26 -7.81 -8.30
N LEU A 98 10.20 -9.10 -7.97
CA LEU A 98 10.84 -9.68 -6.79
C LEU A 98 11.56 -10.97 -7.20
N SER A 99 12.81 -11.11 -6.76
CA SER A 99 13.53 -12.37 -6.80
C SER A 99 12.96 -13.35 -5.78
N HIS A 100 13.35 -14.62 -5.92
CA HIS A 100 13.03 -15.67 -4.95
C HIS A 100 13.48 -15.32 -3.53
N GLU A 101 14.57 -14.57 -3.36
CA GLU A 101 15.08 -14.12 -2.06
C GLU A 101 14.33 -12.88 -1.51
N GLY A 102 13.27 -12.41 -2.18
CA GLY A 102 12.50 -11.24 -1.75
C GLY A 102 13.20 -9.90 -1.95
N PHE A 103 14.16 -9.84 -2.88
CA PHE A 103 14.81 -8.62 -3.32
C PHE A 103 14.25 -8.13 -4.65
N GLY A 104 14.08 -6.83 -4.81
CA GLY A 104 13.69 -6.28 -6.10
C GLY A 104 13.18 -4.86 -6.01
N TRP A 105 12.18 -4.54 -6.82
CA TRP A 105 11.70 -3.18 -6.99
C TRP A 105 10.17 -3.11 -7.01
N ALA A 106 9.65 -2.07 -6.39
CA ALA A 106 8.33 -1.54 -6.69
C ALA A 106 8.49 -0.22 -7.45
N LEU A 107 7.91 -0.19 -8.64
CA LEU A 107 7.95 0.94 -9.56
C LEU A 107 6.52 1.41 -9.82
N VAL A 108 6.29 2.70 -9.62
CA VAL A 108 5.06 3.39 -10.04
C VAL A 108 5.45 4.39 -11.12
N PHE A 109 4.77 4.37 -12.26
CA PHE A 109 5.14 5.21 -13.40
C PHE A 109 3.93 5.62 -14.24
N SER A 110 4.05 6.76 -14.93
CA SER A 110 3.12 7.21 -15.97
C SER A 110 3.92 7.59 -17.20
N GLY A 111 3.49 7.15 -18.38
CA GLY A 111 4.28 7.31 -19.60
C GLY A 111 5.70 6.77 -19.42
N ARG A 112 6.69 7.66 -19.43
CA ARG A 112 8.11 7.31 -19.16
C ARG A 112 8.64 7.88 -17.84
N LEU A 113 7.80 8.48 -17.02
CA LEU A 113 8.17 9.09 -15.74
C LEU A 113 7.99 8.10 -14.59
N LEU A 114 9.07 7.78 -13.89
CA LEU A 114 9.02 7.05 -12.63
C LEU A 114 8.55 8.00 -11.52
N LEU A 115 7.35 7.77 -11.00
CA LEU A 115 6.70 8.56 -9.94
C LEU A 115 7.08 8.07 -8.55
N ALA A 116 7.24 6.76 -8.38
CA ALA A 116 7.80 6.18 -7.17
C ALA A 116 8.74 5.02 -7.54
N VAL A 117 9.89 4.99 -6.88
CA VAL A 117 10.91 3.95 -7.05
C VAL A 117 11.31 3.48 -5.67
N LYS A 118 11.04 2.22 -5.35
CA LYS A 118 11.39 1.64 -4.06
C LYS A 118 12.10 0.32 -4.23
N THR A 119 13.31 0.23 -3.68
CA THR A 119 13.97 -1.05 -3.46
C THR A 119 13.26 -1.83 -2.37
N LEU A 120 12.97 -3.09 -2.66
CA LEU A 120 12.41 -4.05 -1.71
C LEU A 120 13.53 -5.02 -1.29
N ARG A 121 13.63 -5.24 0.01
CA ARG A 121 14.51 -6.22 0.65
C ARG A 121 13.69 -6.90 1.74
N ASP A 122 13.94 -8.18 1.98
CA ASP A 122 13.15 -9.01 2.90
C ASP A 122 11.64 -8.85 2.63
N ALA A 123 11.20 -8.93 1.37
CA ALA A 123 9.81 -8.69 1.00
C ALA A 123 8.81 -9.59 1.75
N HIS A 124 9.24 -10.77 2.21
CA HIS A 124 8.50 -11.67 3.12
C HIS A 124 7.99 -10.94 4.37
N ARG A 125 8.74 -9.95 4.85
CA ARG A 125 8.47 -9.18 6.07
C ARG A 125 7.63 -7.92 5.82
N PHE A 126 7.07 -7.76 4.63
CA PHE A 126 6.28 -6.57 4.29
C PHE A 126 5.08 -6.40 5.23
N GLY A 127 5.01 -5.22 5.86
CA GLY A 127 4.00 -4.81 6.82
C GLY A 127 4.44 -3.57 7.59
N PHE A 128 3.58 -3.08 8.48
CA PHE A 128 3.75 -1.83 9.23
C PHE A 128 3.33 -2.04 10.69
N GLU A 129 3.80 -1.20 11.60
CA GLU A 129 3.51 -1.39 13.03
C GLU A 129 2.07 -0.99 13.41
N SER A 130 1.46 -0.11 12.62
CA SER A 130 0.11 0.39 12.83
C SER A 130 -0.48 0.95 11.53
N LEU A 131 -1.79 1.22 11.49
CA LEU A 131 -2.47 1.76 10.31
C LEU A 131 -2.01 3.19 10.01
N GLU A 132 -1.68 3.97 11.04
CA GLU A 132 -1.12 5.31 10.91
C GLU A 132 0.20 5.26 10.15
N LYS A 133 1.05 4.24 10.43
CA LYS A 133 2.31 4.06 9.70
C LYS A 133 2.12 3.61 8.26
N VAL A 134 1.06 2.85 7.96
CA VAL A 134 0.70 2.53 6.57
C VAL A 134 0.31 3.80 5.82
N ALA A 135 -0.54 4.63 6.43
CA ALA A 135 -1.01 5.89 5.86
C ALA A 135 0.15 6.88 5.65
N GLU A 136 0.98 7.12 6.66
CA GLU A 136 2.11 8.05 6.62
C GLU A 136 3.11 7.69 5.51
N GLU A 137 3.52 6.41 5.41
CA GLU A 137 4.47 5.98 4.39
C GLU A 137 3.86 6.03 2.98
N GLY A 138 2.57 5.72 2.86
CA GLY A 138 1.82 5.84 1.61
C GLY A 138 1.72 7.28 1.12
N GLU A 139 1.22 8.17 1.97
CA GLU A 139 1.05 9.60 1.69
C GLU A 139 2.37 10.27 1.32
N LYS A 140 3.47 9.90 1.98
CA LYS A 140 4.81 10.38 1.62
C LYS A 140 5.25 9.97 0.22
N LEU A 141 4.91 8.76 -0.23
CA LEU A 141 5.18 8.32 -1.59
C LEU A 141 4.28 9.05 -2.60
N VAL A 142 2.99 9.23 -2.26
CA VAL A 142 2.04 9.97 -3.10
C VAL A 142 2.51 11.41 -3.28
N GLN A 143 2.82 12.13 -2.22
CA GLN A 143 3.26 13.52 -2.28
C GLN A 143 4.49 13.69 -3.18
N LYS A 144 5.51 12.85 -3.00
CA LYS A 144 6.72 12.87 -3.85
C LYS A 144 6.40 12.54 -5.31
N GLY A 145 5.50 11.59 -5.55
CA GLY A 145 5.06 11.24 -6.90
C GLY A 145 4.31 12.39 -7.58
N VAL A 146 3.43 13.07 -6.85
CA VAL A 146 2.71 14.27 -7.32
C VAL A 146 3.67 15.40 -7.63
N GLU A 147 4.65 15.67 -6.76
CA GLU A 147 5.71 16.66 -7.00
C GLU A 147 6.50 16.36 -8.29
N LEU A 148 6.86 15.09 -8.53
CA LEU A 148 7.54 14.67 -9.75
C LEU A 148 6.66 14.83 -10.99
N ALA A 149 5.39 14.41 -10.92
CA ALA A 149 4.42 14.56 -11.99
C ALA A 149 4.21 16.02 -12.40
N GLN A 150 4.12 16.92 -11.43
CA GLN A 150 3.96 18.36 -11.66
C GLN A 150 5.24 18.99 -12.22
N ARG A 151 6.41 18.48 -11.84
CA ARG A 151 7.70 18.98 -12.30
C ARG A 151 8.05 18.54 -13.71
N PHE A 152 7.64 17.34 -14.13
CA PHE A 152 7.96 16.75 -15.43
C PHE A 152 6.70 16.23 -16.18
N PRO A 153 5.67 17.08 -16.37
CA PRO A 153 4.40 16.64 -16.98
C PRO A 153 4.57 16.17 -18.42
N GLU A 154 5.57 16.69 -19.14
CA GLU A 154 5.90 16.28 -20.51
C GLU A 154 6.35 14.82 -20.59
N VAL A 155 7.08 14.32 -19.59
CA VAL A 155 7.56 12.93 -19.54
C VAL A 155 6.45 11.97 -19.12
N GLY A 156 5.58 12.43 -18.22
CA GLY A 156 4.44 11.67 -17.71
C GLY A 156 3.34 11.42 -18.75
N ARG A 157 3.27 12.24 -19.80
CA ARG A 157 2.28 12.18 -20.89
C ARG A 157 2.77 11.48 -22.17
N LEU A 158 4.00 10.96 -22.17
CA LEU A 158 4.57 10.21 -23.30
C LEU A 158 3.95 8.82 -23.46
#